data_AF-A0A4P8RB53-F1
#
_entry.id   AF-A0A4P8RB53-F1
#
_cell.length_a   1.000
_cell.length_b   1.000
_cell.length_c   1.000
_cell.angle_alpha   90.00
_cell.angle_beta   90.00
_cell.angle_gamma   90.00
#
_symmetry.space_group_name_H-M   'P 1'
#
loop_
_entity.id
_entity.type
_entity.pdbx_description
1 polymer ?
#
loop_
_entity_poly.entity_id
_entity_poly.type
_entity_poly.pdbx_seq_one_letter_code
_entity_poly.pdbx_strand_id
1 'polypeptide(L)'
;MACHLLGKERKELVGRQSQELEIENDLYRELVKEIMIGRTSDDHVLTVTEGNEDAYYRKNILEIVSYNELKEQSELYGYVISMRNVSEFKRLDQAKSNFLATVSHELKTPLASIGYSLKLLQNERVGGMNKEQQSIIQTIKQEATRLQKMVGELIDVSRLESGNILLNIQQVSIANIVSYAEEIIGLQLLQKQLRLEVNIENRLTNVSADVEKTTWVLLNLLSNAVRYSPEGNVISVTTEDLDDSVLVKVHDNGPGIDASYHE
;
A
#
# COMPACT_ATOMS: atom_id res chain seq x y z
N MET A 1 22.36 24.53 -13.05
CA MET A 1 21.82 23.24 -12.55
C MET A 1 21.82 22.18 -13.63
N ALA A 2 21.06 22.29 -14.74
CA ALA A 2 21.08 21.28 -15.82
C ALA A 2 22.49 20.97 -16.37
N CYS A 3 23.28 22.00 -16.67
CA CYS A 3 24.69 21.84 -17.10
C CYS A 3 25.57 21.13 -16.06
N HIS A 4 25.30 21.37 -14.77
CA HIS A 4 26.03 20.74 -13.67
C HIS A 4 25.70 19.25 -13.56
N LEU A 5 24.42 18.90 -13.61
CA LEU A 5 23.96 17.50 -13.58
C LEU A 5 24.43 16.70 -14.80
N LEU A 6 24.46 17.34 -15.98
CA LEU A 6 24.96 16.70 -17.20
C LEU A 6 26.49 16.74 -17.33
N GLY A 7 27.20 17.39 -16.42
CA GLY A 7 28.66 17.54 -16.49
C GLY A 7 29.18 18.21 -17.78
N LYS A 8 28.37 19.06 -18.43
CA LYS A 8 28.67 19.71 -19.72
C LYS A 8 28.43 21.22 -19.63
N GLU A 9 29.22 22.03 -20.33
CA GLU A 9 28.99 23.46 -20.42
C GLU A 9 27.79 23.80 -21.33
N ARG A 10 27.17 24.97 -21.12
CA ARG A 10 26.02 25.42 -21.92
C ARG A 10 26.30 25.41 -23.43
N LYS A 11 27.51 25.80 -23.84
CA LYS A 11 27.91 25.86 -25.25
C LYS A 11 27.97 24.48 -25.92
N GLU A 12 28.13 23.43 -25.13
CA GLU A 12 28.18 22.03 -25.60
C GLU A 12 26.79 21.40 -25.70
N LEU A 13 25.76 22.09 -25.20
CA LEU A 13 24.38 21.59 -25.15
C LEU A 13 23.46 22.35 -26.12
N VAL A 14 23.59 23.68 -26.18
CA VAL A 14 22.69 24.52 -26.98
C VAL A 14 22.98 24.36 -28.47
N GLY A 15 21.93 24.08 -29.26
CA GLY A 15 22.00 23.96 -30.72
C GLY A 15 22.44 22.59 -31.23
N ARG A 16 22.74 21.64 -30.34
CA ARG A 16 23.05 20.25 -30.72
C ARG A 16 21.79 19.42 -30.90
N GLN A 17 21.87 18.39 -31.73
CA GLN A 17 20.80 17.42 -31.89
C GLN A 17 20.69 16.53 -30.65
N SER A 18 19.46 16.26 -30.22
CA SER A 18 19.17 15.46 -29.01
C SER A 18 19.78 14.06 -29.11
N GLN A 19 19.72 13.42 -30.29
CA GLN A 19 20.26 12.09 -30.54
C GLN A 19 21.77 11.98 -30.30
N GLU A 20 22.53 13.06 -30.57
CA GLU A 20 23.97 13.07 -30.30
C GLU A 20 24.26 13.11 -28.79
N LEU A 21 23.47 13.88 -28.04
CA LEU A 21 23.61 14.02 -26.60
C LEU A 21 23.20 12.74 -25.85
N GLU A 22 22.25 11.96 -26.38
CA GLU A 22 21.86 10.64 -25.84
C GLU A 22 23.00 9.61 -25.89
N ILE A 23 23.83 9.67 -26.93
CA ILE A 23 24.99 8.77 -27.08
C ILE A 23 26.09 9.17 -26.09
N GLU A 24 26.29 10.46 -25.90
CA GLU A 24 27.39 11.00 -25.08
C GLU A 24 27.08 11.06 -23.58
N ASN A 25 25.81 11.03 -23.16
CA ASN A 25 25.44 11.25 -21.77
C ASN A 25 24.27 10.35 -21.34
N ASP A 26 24.57 9.42 -20.44
CA ASP A 26 23.60 8.44 -19.93
C ASP A 26 22.42 9.08 -19.19
N LEU A 27 22.67 10.14 -18.41
CA LEU A 27 21.61 10.87 -17.72
C LEU A 27 20.70 11.60 -18.71
N TYR A 28 21.26 12.23 -19.74
CA TYR A 28 20.48 12.86 -20.81
C TYR A 28 19.60 11.84 -21.53
N ARG A 29 20.17 10.68 -21.87
CA ARG A 29 19.43 9.57 -22.49
C ARG A 29 18.25 9.13 -21.65
N GLU A 30 18.44 8.96 -20.34
CA GLU A 30 17.33 8.58 -19.46
C GLU A 30 16.27 9.70 -19.31
N LEU A 31 16.68 10.98 -19.37
CA LEU A 31 15.76 12.11 -19.32
C LEU A 31 14.83 12.17 -20.56
N VAL A 32 15.33 11.88 -21.76
CA VAL A 32 14.54 11.99 -22.99
C VAL A 32 13.85 10.70 -23.42
N LYS A 33 14.23 9.55 -22.85
CA LYS A 33 13.69 8.22 -23.20
C LYS A 33 12.17 8.14 -23.25
N GLU A 34 11.49 8.74 -22.28
CA GLU A 34 10.01 8.73 -22.19
C GLU A 34 9.34 9.53 -23.31
N ILE A 35 9.95 10.66 -23.68
CA ILE A 35 9.53 11.47 -24.83
C ILE A 35 9.60 10.65 -26.10
N MET A 36 10.67 9.85 -26.26
CA MET A 36 10.91 9.04 -27.44
C MET A 36 9.91 7.88 -27.61
N ILE A 37 9.36 7.36 -26.50
CA ILE A 37 8.34 6.30 -26.53
C ILE A 37 6.90 6.85 -26.46
N GLY A 38 6.72 8.17 -26.56
CA GLY A 38 5.40 8.83 -26.54
C GLY A 38 4.67 8.70 -25.20
N ARG A 39 5.40 8.59 -24.09
CA ARG A 39 4.84 8.52 -22.74
C ARG A 39 5.21 9.78 -21.96
N THR A 40 4.23 10.54 -21.51
CA THR A 40 4.40 11.63 -20.54
C THR A 40 3.78 11.18 -19.23
N SER A 41 4.55 10.45 -18.42
CA SER A 41 4.12 10.07 -17.07
C SER A 41 4.73 11.05 -16.06
N ASP A 42 3.90 11.66 -15.22
CA ASP A 42 4.25 12.84 -14.41
C ASP A 42 4.95 12.56 -13.07
N ASP A 43 5.33 11.31 -12.76
CA ASP A 43 5.88 10.98 -11.44
C ASP A 43 7.00 9.94 -11.47
N HIS A 44 8.05 10.20 -12.25
CA HIS A 44 9.27 9.41 -12.20
C HIS A 44 10.34 10.07 -11.32
N VAL A 45 10.83 9.33 -10.32
CA VAL A 45 11.99 9.73 -9.51
C VAL A 45 13.23 9.09 -10.09
N LEU A 46 14.15 9.93 -10.55
CA LEU A 46 15.47 9.54 -11.04
C LEU A 46 16.48 9.55 -9.90
N THR A 47 17.35 8.55 -9.88
CA THR A 47 18.55 8.54 -9.03
C THR A 47 19.73 9.04 -9.86
N VAL A 48 20.41 10.06 -9.36
CA VAL A 48 21.60 10.65 -9.97
C VAL A 48 22.73 10.57 -8.95
N THR A 49 23.81 9.89 -9.30
CA THR A 49 24.99 9.83 -8.43
C THR A 49 25.79 11.13 -8.56
N GLU A 50 25.80 11.93 -7.49
CA GLU A 50 26.57 13.17 -7.40
C GLU A 50 27.77 12.95 -6.46
N GLY A 51 28.95 12.70 -7.05
CA GLY A 51 30.15 12.38 -6.29
C GLY A 51 30.05 10.99 -5.64
N ASN A 52 29.96 10.93 -4.31
CA ASN A 52 29.83 9.68 -3.54
C ASN A 52 28.42 9.47 -2.96
N GLU A 53 27.47 10.36 -3.24
CA GLU A 53 26.10 10.26 -2.73
C GLU A 53 25.08 10.16 -3.85
N ASP A 54 24.02 9.39 -3.62
CA ASP A 54 22.88 9.33 -4.50
C ASP A 54 21.92 10.49 -4.19
N ALA A 55 21.63 11.30 -5.21
CA ALA A 55 20.63 12.33 -5.20
C ALA A 55 19.38 11.88 -5.96
N TYR A 56 18.20 12.25 -5.44
CA TYR A 56 16.91 11.88 -5.98
C TYR A 56 16.24 13.09 -6.61
N TYR A 57 15.82 12.97 -7.87
CA TYR A 57 15.19 14.03 -8.63
C TYR A 57 13.84 13.60 -9.17
N ARG A 58 12.77 14.33 -8.85
CA ARG A 58 11.48 14.15 -9.51
C ARG A 58 11.52 14.86 -10.86
N LYS A 59 11.23 14.09 -11.91
CA LYS A 59 11.17 14.55 -13.30
C LYS A 59 9.72 14.91 -13.65
N ASN A 60 9.55 16.03 -14.35
CA ASN A 60 8.27 16.41 -14.97
C ASN A 60 8.54 16.86 -16.42
N ILE A 61 7.69 16.40 -17.35
CA ILE A 61 7.79 16.67 -18.79
C ILE A 61 6.57 17.47 -19.22
N LEU A 62 6.79 18.69 -19.70
CA LEU A 62 5.74 19.52 -20.26
C LEU A 62 5.89 19.60 -21.78
N GLU A 63 4.81 19.31 -22.49
CA GLU A 63 4.75 19.50 -23.94
C GLU A 63 4.53 20.98 -24.26
N ILE A 64 5.35 21.53 -25.17
CA ILE A 64 5.12 22.86 -25.73
C ILE A 64 4.35 22.67 -27.02
N VAL A 65 3.07 23.01 -26.99
CA VAL A 65 2.22 23.07 -28.18
C VAL A 65 1.91 24.52 -28.54
N SER A 66 1.90 24.82 -29.83
CA SER A 66 1.44 26.12 -30.34
C SER A 66 0.47 25.92 -31.48
N TYR A 67 -0.55 26.76 -31.54
CA TYR A 67 -1.54 26.74 -32.61
C TYR A 67 -0.93 27.30 -33.89
N ASN A 68 -1.00 26.52 -34.97
CA ASN A 68 -0.59 26.94 -36.30
C ASN A 68 -1.81 27.48 -37.06
N GLU A 69 -1.93 28.80 -37.17
CA GLU A 69 -3.06 29.47 -37.83
C GLU A 69 -3.23 29.07 -39.30
N LEU A 70 -2.13 28.75 -40.01
CA LEU A 70 -2.18 28.38 -41.42
C LEU A 70 -2.70 26.96 -41.66
N LYS A 71 -2.57 26.08 -40.65
CA LYS A 71 -3.00 24.68 -40.71
C LYS A 71 -4.20 24.38 -39.83
N GLU A 72 -4.71 25.39 -39.12
CA GLU A 72 -5.80 25.28 -38.15
C GLU A 72 -5.64 24.13 -37.13
N GLN A 73 -4.40 23.87 -36.70
CA GLN A 73 -4.10 22.76 -35.78
C GLN A 73 -3.01 23.13 -34.78
N SER A 74 -3.07 22.53 -33.59
CA SER A 74 -1.97 22.59 -32.62
C SER A 74 -0.82 21.70 -33.06
N GLU A 75 0.38 22.28 -33.14
CA GLU A 75 1.60 21.55 -33.45
C GLU A 75 2.50 21.49 -32.22
N LEU A 76 3.23 20.38 -32.06
CA LEU A 76 4.23 20.21 -31.03
C LEU A 76 5.52 20.94 -31.44
N TYR A 77 5.97 21.88 -30.60
CA TYR A 77 7.21 22.65 -30.80
C TYR A 77 8.38 22.12 -29.97
N GLY A 78 8.10 21.31 -28.95
CA GLY A 78 9.14 20.65 -28.17
C GLY A 78 8.67 20.28 -26.77
N TYR A 79 9.63 20.00 -25.90
CA TYR A 79 9.39 19.54 -24.54
C TYR A 79 10.24 20.35 -23.56
N VAL A 80 9.70 20.63 -22.39
CA VAL A 80 10.44 21.15 -21.24
C VAL A 80 10.53 20.06 -20.20
N ILE A 81 11.75 19.65 -19.89
CA ILE A 81 12.01 18.73 -18.77
C ILE A 81 12.44 19.56 -17.57
N SER A 82 11.71 19.42 -16.47
CA SER A 82 12.08 20.00 -15.18
C SER A 82 12.45 18.89 -14.21
N MET A 83 13.48 19.15 -13.39
CA MET A 83 13.93 18.25 -12.33
C MET A 83 13.90 18.97 -11.00
N ARG A 84 13.22 18.39 -10.02
CA ARG A 84 13.17 18.90 -8.64
C ARG A 84 13.92 17.95 -7.73
N ASN A 85 14.93 18.45 -7.01
CA ASN A 85 15.62 17.66 -6.01
C ASN A 85 14.64 17.31 -4.86
N VAL A 86 14.44 16.02 -4.64
CA VAL A 86 13.57 15.45 -3.59
C VAL A 86 14.37 14.57 -2.63
N SER A 87 15.69 14.71 -2.61
CA SER A 87 16.60 13.86 -1.83
C SER A 87 16.31 13.93 -0.34
N GLU A 88 16.08 15.13 0.21
CA GLU A 88 15.74 15.28 1.63
C GLU A 88 14.43 14.60 1.97
N PHE A 89 13.40 14.79 1.16
CA PHE A 89 12.12 14.13 1.34
C PHE A 89 12.27 12.61 1.29
N LYS A 90 13.02 12.08 0.30
CA LYS A 90 13.20 10.63 0.17
C LYS A 90 14.06 10.04 1.30
N ARG A 91 15.08 10.75 1.76
CA ARG A 91 15.88 10.35 2.93
C ARG A 91 15.04 10.33 4.20
N LEU A 92 14.18 11.34 4.40
CA LEU A 92 13.30 11.40 5.56
C LEU A 92 12.23 10.29 5.52
N ASP A 93 11.67 10.02 4.36
CA ASP A 93 10.73 8.91 4.10
C ASP A 93 11.39 7.55 4.39
N GLN A 94 12.62 7.34 3.91
CA GLN A 94 13.38 6.12 4.20
C GLN A 94 13.75 6.00 5.68
N ALA A 95 14.16 7.10 6.33
CA ALA A 95 14.48 7.11 7.75
C ALA A 95 13.25 6.80 8.62
N LYS A 96 12.09 7.37 8.28
CA LYS A 96 10.79 7.06 8.90
C LYS A 96 10.50 5.56 8.76
N SER A 97 10.62 5.02 7.55
CA SER A 97 10.35 3.61 7.28
C SER A 97 11.28 2.66 8.04
N ASN A 98 12.58 2.98 8.06
CA ASN A 98 13.58 2.21 8.81
C ASN A 98 13.31 2.27 10.31
N PHE A 99 12.99 3.46 10.84
CA PHE A 99 12.65 3.64 12.25
C PHE A 99 11.44 2.78 12.65
N LEU A 100 10.36 2.84 11.87
CA LEU A 100 9.15 2.05 12.13
C LEU A 100 9.43 0.54 12.05
N ALA A 101 10.25 0.10 11.09
CA ALA A 101 10.68 -1.29 10.99
C ALA A 101 11.50 -1.75 12.21
N THR A 102 12.47 -0.94 12.66
CA THR A 102 13.30 -1.25 13.83
C THR A 102 12.46 -1.30 15.11
N VAL A 103 11.66 -0.28 15.39
CA VAL A 103 10.78 -0.24 16.57
C VAL A 103 9.87 -1.46 16.60
N SER A 104 9.33 -1.85 15.45
CA SER A 104 8.44 -3.00 15.37
C SER A 104 9.14 -4.32 15.67
N HIS A 105 10.36 -4.51 15.18
CA HIS A 105 11.15 -5.69 15.50
C HIS A 105 11.49 -5.76 17.00
N GLU A 106 11.90 -4.63 17.57
CA GLU A 106 12.21 -4.48 18.99
C GLU A 106 10.99 -4.68 19.90
N LEU A 107 9.76 -4.41 19.41
CA LEU A 107 8.52 -4.65 20.15
C LEU A 107 7.96 -6.07 19.97
N LYS A 108 8.12 -6.68 18.79
CA LYS A 108 7.62 -8.03 18.50
C LYS A 108 8.26 -9.09 19.41
N THR A 109 9.56 -8.96 19.67
CA THR A 109 10.33 -9.89 20.49
C THR A 109 9.86 -9.92 21.97
N PRO A 110 9.76 -8.80 22.70
CA PRO A 110 9.25 -8.79 24.07
C PRO A 110 7.76 -9.18 24.14
N LEU A 111 6.93 -8.80 23.17
CA LEU A 111 5.53 -9.25 23.12
C LEU A 111 5.41 -10.77 22.96
N ALA A 112 6.24 -11.38 22.11
CA ALA A 112 6.30 -12.83 21.96
C ALA A 112 6.74 -13.51 23.27
N SER A 113 7.70 -12.93 23.99
CA SER A 113 8.16 -13.41 25.31
C SER A 113 7.04 -13.35 26.36
N ILE A 114 6.27 -12.26 26.40
CA ILE A 114 5.09 -12.13 27.26
C ILE A 114 4.05 -13.21 26.90
N GLY A 115 3.74 -13.39 25.62
CA GLY A 115 2.81 -14.42 25.15
C GLY A 115 3.24 -15.83 25.54
N TYR A 116 4.54 -16.14 25.42
CA TYR A 116 5.09 -17.43 25.84
C TYR A 116 5.01 -17.62 27.36
N SER A 117 5.35 -16.60 28.14
CA SER A 117 5.26 -16.64 29.61
C SER A 117 3.83 -16.86 30.08
N LEU A 118 2.84 -16.20 29.46
CA LEU A 118 1.43 -16.43 29.74
C LEU A 118 1.00 -17.85 29.37
N LYS A 119 1.47 -18.39 28.25
CA LYS A 119 1.20 -19.77 27.84
C LYS A 119 1.77 -20.79 28.83
N LEU A 120 2.94 -20.52 29.40
CA LEU A 120 3.52 -21.34 30.46
C LEU A 120 2.71 -21.27 31.76
N LEU A 121 2.25 -20.09 32.17
CA LEU A 121 1.39 -19.94 33.36
C LEU A 121 0.04 -20.64 33.20
N GLN A 122 -0.50 -20.71 31.98
CA GLN A 122 -1.72 -21.46 31.67
C GLN A 122 -1.52 -22.99 31.69
N ASN A 123 -0.28 -23.48 31.80
CA ASN A 123 0.01 -24.90 31.88
C ASN A 123 -0.16 -25.41 33.32
N GLU A 124 -1.12 -26.32 33.53
CA GLU A 124 -1.42 -26.90 34.85
C GLU A 124 -0.21 -27.56 35.54
N ARG A 125 0.83 -27.94 34.77
CA ARG A 125 2.09 -28.48 35.32
C ARG A 125 2.92 -27.46 36.11
N VAL A 126 2.74 -26.16 35.86
CA VAL A 126 3.45 -25.07 36.56
C VAL A 126 2.75 -24.71 37.88
N GLY A 127 1.47 -25.01 37.99
CA GLY A 127 0.66 -24.82 39.19
C GLY A 127 -0.82 -24.60 38.85
N GLY A 128 -1.70 -24.97 39.78
CA GLY A 128 -3.13 -24.66 39.66
C GLY A 128 -3.39 -23.17 39.91
N MET A 129 -4.18 -22.55 39.05
CA MET A 129 -4.62 -21.16 39.22
C MET A 129 -6.05 -21.09 39.72
N ASN A 130 -6.35 -20.11 40.57
CA ASN A 130 -7.72 -19.79 40.94
C ASN A 130 -8.43 -19.01 39.81
N LYS A 131 -9.75 -18.84 39.93
CA LYS A 131 -10.56 -18.16 38.90
C LYS A 131 -10.17 -16.71 38.66
N GLU A 132 -9.77 -15.98 39.70
CA GLU A 132 -9.35 -14.57 39.59
C GLU A 132 -8.04 -14.45 38.82
N GLN A 133 -7.06 -15.30 39.11
CA GLN A 133 -5.80 -15.39 38.40
C GLN A 133 -6.01 -15.73 36.92
N GLN A 134 -6.94 -16.66 36.61
CA GLN A 134 -7.29 -17.01 35.23
C GLN A 134 -7.85 -15.80 34.47
N SER A 135 -8.74 -15.04 35.10
CA SER A 135 -9.30 -13.81 34.52
C SER A 135 -8.21 -12.78 34.22
N ILE A 136 -7.31 -12.53 35.17
CA ILE A 136 -6.20 -11.56 35.01
C ILE A 136 -5.28 -11.98 33.84
N ILE A 137 -4.87 -13.25 33.79
CA ILE A 137 -4.01 -13.75 32.70
C ILE A 137 -4.70 -13.64 31.35
N GLN A 138 -6.01 -13.88 31.29
CA GLN A 138 -6.77 -13.77 30.05
C GLN A 138 -6.81 -12.33 29.54
N THR A 139 -7.00 -11.35 30.44
CA THR A 139 -6.91 -9.92 30.08
C THR A 139 -5.52 -9.54 29.56
N ILE A 140 -4.45 -9.93 30.26
CA ILE A 140 -3.07 -9.62 29.81
C ILE A 140 -2.80 -10.26 28.43
N LYS A 141 -3.27 -11.49 28.20
CA LYS A 141 -3.13 -12.17 26.92
C LYS A 141 -3.85 -11.44 25.79
N GLN A 142 -5.06 -10.95 26.05
CA GLN A 142 -5.84 -10.16 25.09
C GLN A 142 -5.10 -8.87 24.73
N GLU A 143 -4.61 -8.12 25.72
CA GLU A 143 -3.86 -6.88 25.48
C GLU A 143 -2.52 -7.11 24.77
N ALA A 144 -1.77 -8.16 25.13
CA ALA A 144 -0.52 -8.52 24.44
C ALA A 144 -0.78 -8.88 22.96
N THR A 145 -1.87 -9.63 22.70
CA THR A 145 -2.28 -9.99 21.33
C THR A 145 -2.70 -8.76 20.54
N ARG A 146 -3.45 -7.85 21.18
CA ARG A 146 -3.88 -6.58 20.57
C ARG A 146 -2.69 -5.69 20.22
N LEU A 147 -1.72 -5.54 21.13
CA LEU A 147 -0.48 -4.79 20.88
C LEU A 147 0.33 -5.40 19.73
N GLN A 148 0.44 -6.73 19.69
CA GLN A 148 1.14 -7.42 18.60
C GLN A 148 0.47 -7.14 17.24
N LYS A 149 -0.87 -7.11 17.20
CA LYS A 149 -1.64 -6.76 16.00
C LYS A 149 -1.39 -5.30 15.59
N MET A 150 -1.47 -4.35 16.53
CA MET A 150 -1.20 -2.92 16.26
C MET A 150 0.21 -2.67 15.74
N VAL A 151 1.22 -3.34 16.30
CA VAL A 151 2.60 -3.25 15.81
C VAL A 151 2.70 -3.79 14.38
N GLY A 152 2.02 -4.89 14.06
CA GLY A 152 1.95 -5.41 12.70
C GLY A 152 1.31 -4.43 11.72
N GLU A 153 0.14 -3.87 12.07
CA GLU A 153 -0.59 -2.90 11.25
C GLU A 153 0.25 -1.63 10.99
N LEU A 154 1.01 -1.16 11.98
CA LEU A 154 1.89 -0.01 11.86
C LEU A 154 3.05 -0.25 10.87
N ILE A 155 3.57 -1.48 10.79
CA ILE A 155 4.55 -1.88 9.76
C ILE A 155 3.91 -1.83 8.37
N ASP A 156 2.71 -2.39 8.24
CA ASP A 156 2.03 -2.45 6.94
C ASP A 156 1.73 -1.04 6.42
N VAL A 157 1.32 -0.12 7.29
CA VAL A 157 1.16 1.31 6.97
C VAL A 157 2.51 1.95 6.58
N SER A 158 3.58 1.68 7.33
CA SER A 158 4.91 2.19 6.97
C SER A 158 5.39 1.70 5.59
N ARG A 159 5.07 0.46 5.22
CA ARG A 159 5.41 -0.10 3.91
C ARG A 159 4.54 0.47 2.81
N LEU A 160 3.26 0.72 3.08
CA LEU A 160 2.34 1.41 2.18
C LEU A 160 2.84 2.81 1.83
N GLU A 161 3.20 3.61 2.84
CA GLU A 161 3.61 5.01 2.62
C GLU A 161 4.94 5.16 1.87
N SER A 162 5.86 4.21 2.02
CA SER A 162 7.16 4.26 1.33
C SER A 162 7.13 3.79 -0.13
N GLY A 163 5.98 3.29 -0.60
CA GLY A 163 5.80 2.76 -1.96
C GLY A 163 6.49 1.41 -2.21
N ASN A 164 6.96 0.73 -1.16
CA ASN A 164 7.76 -0.50 -1.25
C ASN A 164 6.93 -1.80 -1.20
N ILE A 165 5.61 -1.73 -1.36
CA ILE A 165 4.79 -2.95 -1.41
C ILE A 165 4.94 -3.61 -2.78
N LEU A 166 5.64 -4.73 -2.79
CA LEU A 166 5.60 -5.68 -3.90
C LEU A 166 4.23 -6.35 -3.89
N LEU A 167 3.36 -5.93 -4.82
CA LEU A 167 2.09 -6.60 -5.09
C LEU A 167 2.37 -7.82 -5.98
N ASN A 168 1.95 -9.00 -5.56
CA ASN A 168 2.00 -10.20 -6.37
C ASN A 168 0.64 -10.40 -7.06
N ILE A 169 0.41 -9.61 -8.12
CA ILE A 169 -0.84 -9.64 -8.88
C ILE A 169 -0.91 -10.91 -9.73
N GLN A 170 -1.97 -11.69 -9.53
CA GLN A 170 -2.24 -12.93 -10.25
C GLN A 170 -3.73 -13.05 -10.59
N GLN A 171 -4.06 -13.88 -11.59
CA GLN A 171 -5.44 -14.21 -11.93
C GLN A 171 -6.01 -15.16 -10.89
N VAL A 172 -6.99 -14.69 -10.14
CA VAL A 172 -7.52 -15.39 -8.96
C VAL A 172 -9.03 -15.32 -8.93
N SER A 173 -9.67 -16.40 -8.48
CA SER A 173 -11.12 -16.39 -8.29
C SER A 173 -11.49 -15.54 -7.09
N ILE A 174 -12.44 -14.61 -7.28
CA ILE A 174 -12.96 -13.78 -6.18
C ILE A 174 -13.61 -14.65 -5.09
N ALA A 175 -14.23 -15.77 -5.48
CA ALA A 175 -14.79 -16.73 -4.55
C ALA A 175 -13.76 -17.30 -3.60
N ASN A 176 -12.55 -17.61 -4.09
CA ASN A 176 -11.48 -18.12 -3.23
C ASN A 176 -11.04 -17.08 -2.18
N ILE A 177 -10.96 -15.80 -2.56
CA ILE A 177 -10.62 -14.71 -1.63
C ILE A 177 -11.69 -14.60 -0.53
N VAL A 178 -12.97 -14.59 -0.91
CA VAL A 178 -14.08 -14.48 0.03
C VAL A 178 -14.17 -15.70 0.95
N SER A 179 -14.05 -16.92 0.41
CA SER A 179 -14.05 -18.15 1.19
C SER A 179 -12.90 -18.20 2.19
N TYR A 180 -11.71 -17.73 1.81
CA TYR A 180 -10.57 -17.69 2.73
C TYR A 180 -10.81 -16.69 3.88
N ALA A 181 -11.41 -15.53 3.58
CA ALA A 181 -11.78 -14.57 4.61
C ALA A 181 -12.89 -15.09 5.55
N GLU A 182 -13.88 -15.80 4.99
CA GLU A 182 -14.97 -16.46 5.74
C GLU A 182 -14.42 -17.49 6.74
N GLU A 183 -13.49 -18.34 6.32
CA GLU A 183 -12.88 -19.36 7.18
C GLU A 183 -12.18 -18.72 8.40
N ILE A 184 -11.44 -17.63 8.18
CA ILE A 184 -10.69 -16.93 9.23
C ILE A 184 -11.63 -16.22 10.23
N ILE A 185 -12.72 -15.61 9.75
CA ILE A 185 -13.65 -14.85 10.61
C ILE A 185 -14.70 -15.74 11.30
N GLY A 186 -14.88 -16.99 10.85
CA GLY A 186 -15.92 -17.91 11.30
C GLY A 186 -16.02 -18.07 12.82
N LEU A 187 -14.90 -18.16 13.53
CA LEU A 187 -14.91 -18.28 14.99
C LEU A 187 -15.50 -17.03 15.68
N GLN A 188 -15.21 -15.84 15.16
CA GLN A 188 -15.70 -14.58 15.72
C GLN A 188 -17.20 -14.40 15.46
N LEU A 189 -17.66 -14.82 14.27
CA LEU A 189 -19.09 -14.86 13.94
C LEU A 189 -19.85 -15.76 14.91
N LEU A 190 -19.36 -16.99 15.14
CA LEU A 190 -19.96 -17.95 16.06
C LEU A 190 -20.02 -17.41 17.50
N GLN A 191 -18.94 -16.79 17.99
CA GLN A 191 -18.89 -16.23 19.33
C GLN A 191 -19.94 -15.13 19.58
N LYS A 192 -20.30 -14.37 18.53
CA LYS A 192 -21.30 -13.30 18.60
C LYS A 192 -22.65 -13.67 17.96
N GLN A 193 -22.87 -14.97 17.70
CA GLN A 193 -24.08 -15.53 17.07
C GLN A 193 -24.47 -14.82 15.76
N LEU A 194 -23.48 -14.29 15.03
CA LEU A 194 -23.68 -13.63 13.75
C LEU A 194 -23.71 -14.65 12.63
N ARG A 195 -24.45 -14.33 11.56
CA ARG A 195 -24.45 -15.10 10.31
C ARG A 195 -23.77 -14.30 9.21
N LEU A 196 -23.00 -14.96 8.37
CA LEU A 196 -22.42 -14.38 7.17
C LEU A 196 -23.19 -14.90 5.95
N GLU A 197 -23.71 -14.00 5.13
CA GLU A 197 -24.32 -14.32 3.86
C GLU A 197 -23.41 -13.86 2.72
N VAL A 198 -22.98 -14.80 1.89
CA VAL A 198 -22.07 -14.54 0.77
C VAL A 198 -22.86 -14.69 -0.54
N ASN A 199 -22.94 -13.61 -1.32
CA ASN A 199 -23.60 -13.62 -2.63
C ASN A 199 -22.60 -13.16 -3.70
N ILE A 200 -22.06 -14.12 -4.44
CA ILE A 200 -21.08 -13.88 -5.49
C ILE A 200 -21.77 -13.95 -6.84
N GLU A 201 -21.57 -12.93 -7.66
CA GLU A 201 -22.17 -12.87 -8.98
C GLU A 201 -21.53 -13.92 -9.91
N ASN A 202 -22.35 -14.79 -10.49
CA ASN A 202 -21.90 -15.98 -11.23
C ASN A 202 -21.01 -15.69 -12.46
N ARG A 203 -21.00 -14.45 -12.96
CA ARG A 203 -20.16 -14.05 -14.12
C ARG A 203 -18.71 -13.77 -13.72
N LEU A 204 -18.43 -13.61 -12.43
CA LEU A 204 -17.11 -13.29 -11.90
C LEU A 204 -16.26 -14.54 -11.74
N THR A 205 -15.57 -14.94 -12.82
CA THR A 205 -14.68 -16.10 -12.78
C THR A 205 -13.31 -15.79 -12.17
N ASN A 206 -12.60 -14.78 -12.66
CA ASN A 206 -11.24 -14.42 -12.23
C ASN A 206 -11.03 -12.90 -12.22
N VAL A 207 -10.26 -12.42 -11.25
CA VAL A 207 -9.81 -11.03 -11.13
C VAL A 207 -8.29 -10.98 -11.05
N SER A 208 -7.70 -9.86 -11.48
CA SER A 208 -6.26 -9.61 -11.34
C SER A 208 -5.99 -8.99 -9.97
N ALA A 209 -5.58 -9.79 -8.98
CA ALA A 209 -5.41 -9.33 -7.61
C ALA A 209 -4.27 -10.06 -6.87
N ASP A 210 -3.78 -9.45 -5.80
CA ASP A 210 -2.92 -10.12 -4.82
C ASP A 210 -3.82 -10.77 -3.75
N VAL A 211 -3.86 -12.11 -3.74
CA VAL A 211 -4.74 -12.88 -2.84
C VAL A 211 -4.57 -12.47 -1.39
N GLU A 212 -3.33 -12.38 -0.91
CA GLU A 212 -3.06 -12.12 0.50
C GLU A 212 -3.50 -10.71 0.89
N LYS A 213 -3.11 -9.71 0.08
CA LYS A 213 -3.39 -8.30 0.37
C LYS A 213 -4.88 -7.99 0.21
N THR A 214 -5.53 -8.53 -0.82
CA THR A 214 -6.99 -8.35 -1.00
C THR A 214 -7.78 -9.06 0.09
N THR A 215 -7.39 -10.29 0.50
CA THR A 215 -8.00 -10.96 1.66
C THR A 215 -7.83 -10.10 2.92
N TRP A 216 -6.65 -9.52 3.13
CA TRP A 216 -6.38 -8.69 4.30
C TRP A 216 -7.30 -7.46 4.38
N VAL A 217 -7.55 -6.80 3.26
CA VAL A 217 -8.54 -5.70 3.17
C VAL A 217 -9.94 -6.20 3.53
N LEU A 218 -10.37 -7.33 2.95
CA LEU A 218 -11.69 -7.91 3.22
C LEU A 218 -11.85 -8.31 4.70
N LEU A 219 -10.82 -8.89 5.30
CA LEU A 219 -10.79 -9.23 6.72
C LEU A 219 -10.88 -8.00 7.62
N ASN A 220 -10.26 -6.88 7.23
CA ASN A 220 -10.38 -5.64 7.98
C ASN A 220 -11.85 -5.18 8.03
N LEU A 221 -12.51 -5.13 6.87
CA LEU A 221 -13.93 -4.78 6.77
C LEU A 221 -14.82 -5.73 7.55
N LEU A 222 -14.64 -7.05 7.38
CA LEU A 222 -15.41 -8.07 8.10
C LEU A 222 -15.19 -7.99 9.62
N SER A 223 -13.96 -7.72 10.07
CA SER A 223 -13.67 -7.57 11.49
C SER A 223 -14.36 -6.34 12.10
N ASN A 224 -14.49 -5.25 11.34
CA ASN A 224 -15.26 -4.09 11.74
C ASN A 224 -16.76 -4.42 11.79
N ALA A 225 -17.28 -5.08 10.76
CA ALA A 225 -18.67 -5.53 10.71
C ALA A 225 -19.04 -6.41 11.92
N VAL A 226 -18.19 -7.39 12.27
CA VAL A 226 -18.38 -8.26 13.44
C VAL A 226 -18.33 -7.46 14.74
N ARG A 227 -17.39 -6.52 14.85
CA ARG A 227 -17.24 -5.68 16.05
C ARG A 227 -18.47 -4.82 16.32
N TYR A 228 -19.06 -4.22 15.29
CA TYR A 228 -20.15 -3.24 15.44
C TYR A 228 -21.56 -3.81 15.27
N SER A 229 -21.73 -4.95 14.60
CA SER A 229 -23.05 -5.58 14.43
C SER A 229 -23.65 -6.01 15.77
N PRO A 230 -24.95 -5.81 16.02
CA PRO A 230 -25.64 -6.38 17.17
C PRO A 230 -25.63 -7.92 17.12
N GLU A 231 -25.66 -8.57 18.27
CA GLU A 231 -25.69 -10.04 18.38
C GLU A 231 -26.89 -10.64 17.62
N GLY A 232 -26.69 -11.77 16.94
CA GLY A 232 -27.78 -12.46 16.20
C GLY A 232 -28.07 -11.94 14.79
N ASN A 233 -27.46 -10.83 14.37
CA ASN A 233 -27.67 -10.24 13.04
C ASN A 233 -26.90 -10.94 11.91
N VAL A 234 -27.19 -10.49 10.69
CA VAL A 234 -26.56 -10.96 9.44
C VAL A 234 -25.57 -9.90 8.95
N ILE A 235 -24.38 -10.33 8.58
CA ILE A 235 -23.42 -9.57 7.79
C ILE A 235 -23.50 -10.13 6.37
N SER A 236 -23.51 -9.28 5.35
CA SER A 236 -23.52 -9.74 3.96
C SER A 236 -22.28 -9.29 3.19
N VAL A 237 -21.75 -10.20 2.38
CA VAL A 237 -20.70 -9.94 1.39
C VAL A 237 -21.32 -10.11 0.02
N THR A 238 -21.31 -9.06 -0.78
CA THR A 238 -21.84 -9.09 -2.15
C THR A 238 -20.77 -8.65 -3.13
N THR A 239 -20.77 -9.24 -4.32
CA THR A 239 -19.89 -8.83 -5.41
C THR A 239 -20.72 -8.38 -6.60
N GLU A 240 -20.33 -7.29 -7.25
CA GLU A 240 -20.94 -6.80 -8.48
C GLU A 240 -19.87 -6.65 -9.56
N ASP A 241 -20.17 -7.15 -10.76
CA ASP A 241 -19.35 -6.96 -11.94
C ASP A 241 -19.54 -5.54 -12.49
N LEU A 242 -18.44 -4.79 -12.62
CA LEU A 242 -18.39 -3.49 -13.28
C LEU A 242 -17.51 -3.62 -14.54
N ASP A 243 -17.71 -2.74 -15.52
CA ASP A 243 -17.07 -2.86 -16.84
C ASP A 243 -15.54 -3.15 -16.78
N ASP A 244 -14.80 -2.47 -15.90
CA ASP A 244 -13.34 -2.62 -15.74
C ASP A 244 -12.90 -3.13 -14.35
N SER A 245 -13.84 -3.49 -13.47
CA SER A 245 -13.48 -3.83 -12.07
C SER A 245 -14.55 -4.67 -11.38
N VAL A 246 -14.21 -5.22 -10.21
CA VAL A 246 -15.17 -5.94 -9.37
C VAL A 246 -15.39 -5.14 -8.09
N LEU A 247 -16.65 -4.85 -7.81
CA LEU A 247 -17.05 -4.19 -6.58
C LEU A 247 -17.38 -5.23 -5.52
N VAL A 248 -16.62 -5.26 -4.43
CA VAL A 248 -16.90 -6.10 -3.26
C VAL A 248 -17.48 -5.23 -2.16
N LYS A 249 -18.70 -5.52 -1.71
CA LYS A 249 -19.38 -4.80 -0.62
C LYS A 249 -19.49 -5.69 0.60
N VAL A 250 -19.16 -5.12 1.76
CA VAL A 250 -19.46 -5.70 3.08
C VAL A 250 -20.53 -4.83 3.72
N HIS A 251 -21.66 -5.41 4.09
CA HIS A 251 -22.74 -4.73 4.76
C HIS A 251 -22.96 -5.32 6.15
N ASP A 252 -23.12 -4.43 7.13
CA ASP A 252 -23.37 -4.77 8.52
C ASP A 252 -24.55 -3.94 9.06
N ASN A 253 -25.19 -4.44 10.12
CA ASN A 253 -26.33 -3.76 10.76
C ASN A 253 -25.95 -3.04 12.06
N GLY A 254 -24.70 -2.55 12.14
CA GLY A 254 -24.22 -1.72 13.23
C GLY A 254 -24.83 -0.32 13.24
N PRO A 255 -24.42 0.53 14.20
CA PRO A 255 -24.92 1.90 14.37
C PRO A 255 -24.57 2.86 13.22
N GLY A 256 -23.78 2.42 12.24
CA GLY A 256 -23.23 3.26 11.19
C GLY A 256 -22.08 4.14 11.68
N ILE A 257 -21.46 4.86 10.74
CA ILE A 257 -20.45 5.87 11.03
C ILE A 257 -21.17 7.23 11.16
N ASP A 258 -20.77 8.04 12.13
CA ASP A 258 -21.36 9.37 12.32
C ASP A 258 -21.08 10.25 11.09
N ALA A 259 -22.08 11.01 10.67
CA ALA A 259 -22.03 11.82 9.45
C ALA A 259 -20.90 12.86 9.45
N SER A 260 -20.38 13.25 10.62
CA SER A 260 -19.19 14.12 10.74
C SER A 260 -17.89 13.48 10.24
N TYR A 261 -17.86 12.15 10.06
CA TYR A 261 -16.74 11.40 9.50
C TYR A 261 -16.96 10.96 8.05
N HIS A 262 -18.06 11.41 7.41
CA HIS A 262 -18.27 11.22 5.98
C HIS A 262 -17.70 12.45 5.26
N GLU A 263 -16.58 12.29 4.56
CA GLU A 263 -16.05 13.30 3.62
C GLU A 263 -16.92 13.37 2.35
#